data_AF-A0A9K3I7Q0-F1
#
_entry.id   AF-A0A9K3I7Q0-F1
#
_cell.length_a   1.000
_cell.length_b   1.000
_cell.length_c   1.000
_cell.angle_alpha   90.00
_cell.angle_beta   90.00
_cell.angle_gamma   90.00
#
_symmetry.space_group_name_H-M   'P 1'
#
loop_
_entity.id
_entity.type
_entity.pdbx_description
1 polymer ?
#
loop_
_entity_poly.entity_id
_entity_poly.type
_entity_poly.pdbx_seq_one_letter_code
_entity_poly.pdbx_strand_id
1 'polypeptide(L)'
;MASTTKSFVQTLRRYIKKPWEITGPCADPEYKSAIPLAVDYRPFCPATEPAKAIVPTANPENVFDIKYFSRDQRRNRPPIRRTVLKKDDVVKAMKEKTFDVADFPPVYLTKAVEEDYNACGGGYCK
;
A
#
# COMPACT_ATOMS: atom_id res chain seq x y z
N MET A 1 -12.00 42.37 -40.19
CA MET A 1 -10.92 41.55 -40.76
C MET A 1 -9.71 41.31 -39.82
N ALA A 2 -9.48 42.10 -38.76
CA ALA A 2 -8.34 41.91 -37.85
C ALA A 2 -8.47 40.76 -36.82
N SER A 3 -9.68 40.21 -36.64
CA SER A 3 -9.94 39.12 -35.68
C SER A 3 -9.45 37.75 -36.19
N THR A 4 -9.64 37.49 -37.49
CA THR A 4 -9.30 36.23 -38.14
C THR A 4 -7.78 35.99 -38.18
N THR A 5 -6.98 37.03 -38.42
CA THR A 5 -5.51 36.91 -38.47
C THR A 5 -4.89 36.59 -37.10
N LYS A 6 -5.50 37.06 -35.99
CA LYS A 6 -5.03 36.76 -34.64
C LYS A 6 -5.23 35.28 -34.26
N SER A 7 -6.32 34.65 -34.71
CA SER A 7 -6.58 33.23 -34.44
C SER A 7 -5.63 32.30 -35.22
N PHE A 8 -5.25 32.68 -36.44
CA PHE A 8 -4.25 31.95 -37.24
C PHE A 8 -2.84 32.01 -36.63
N VAL A 9 -2.41 33.17 -36.11
CA VAL A 9 -1.12 33.28 -35.42
C VAL A 9 -1.11 32.50 -34.09
N GLN A 10 -2.24 32.48 -33.38
CA GLN A 10 -2.38 31.70 -32.14
C GLN A 10 -2.36 30.19 -32.38
N THR A 11 -2.86 29.72 -33.53
CA THR A 11 -2.79 28.30 -33.92
C THR A 11 -1.38 27.90 -34.36
N LEU A 12 -0.64 28.76 -35.08
CA LEU A 12 0.77 28.51 -35.43
C LEU A 12 1.69 28.42 -34.21
N ARG A 13 1.46 29.22 -33.16
CA ARG A 13 2.21 29.15 -31.89
C ARG A 13 2.08 27.81 -31.16
N ARG A 14 1.09 26.98 -31.49
CA ARG A 14 0.94 25.63 -30.90
C ARG A 14 1.94 24.62 -31.45
N TYR A 15 2.51 24.88 -32.63
CA TYR A 15 3.50 23.99 -33.26
C TYR A 15 4.95 24.28 -32.84
N ILE A 16 5.18 25.39 -32.13
CA ILE A 16 6.48 25.75 -31.56
C ILE A 16 6.45 25.41 -30.08
N LYS A 17 7.23 24.39 -29.68
CA LYS A 17 7.38 24.02 -28.26
C LYS A 17 7.83 25.23 -27.45
N LYS A 18 7.33 25.36 -26.22
CA LYS A 18 7.85 26.41 -25.33
C LYS A 18 9.32 26.10 -24.99
N PRO A 19 10.15 27.11 -24.73
CA PRO A 19 11.59 26.88 -24.51
C PRO A 19 11.93 25.86 -23.41
N TRP A 20 11.08 25.73 -22.39
CA TRP A 20 11.23 24.77 -21.28
C TRP A 20 10.61 23.39 -21.53
N GLU A 21 10.02 23.15 -22.69
CA GLU A 21 9.43 21.85 -23.11
C GLU A 21 10.38 21.07 -24.05
N ILE A 22 11.63 21.51 -24.17
CA ILE A 22 12.64 20.90 -25.05
C ILE A 22 13.39 19.77 -24.34
N THR A 23 13.73 19.94 -23.05
CA THR A 23 14.47 18.96 -22.24
C THR A 23 14.00 18.98 -20.78
N GLY A 24 14.18 17.88 -20.07
CA GLY A 24 13.81 17.73 -18.67
C GLY A 24 12.37 17.23 -18.49
N PRO A 25 11.84 17.23 -17.25
CA PRO A 25 10.54 16.62 -16.94
C PRO A 25 9.38 17.18 -17.78
N CYS A 26 9.37 18.48 -18.07
CA CYS A 26 8.32 19.13 -18.86
C CYS A 26 8.30 18.73 -20.35
N ALA A 27 9.31 17.98 -20.82
CA ALA A 27 9.39 17.44 -22.18
C ALA A 27 8.97 15.96 -22.26
N ASP A 28 8.76 15.30 -21.12
CA ASP A 28 8.42 13.88 -21.02
C ASP A 28 6.91 13.67 -21.32
N PRO A 29 6.51 12.69 -22.15
CA PRO A 29 5.11 12.37 -22.38
C PRO A 29 4.33 11.97 -21.11
N GLU A 30 5.00 11.47 -20.08
CA GLU A 30 4.38 11.05 -18.82
C GLU A 30 4.18 12.22 -17.84
N TYR A 31 4.74 13.40 -18.14
CA TYR A 31 4.61 14.58 -17.30
C TYR A 31 3.19 15.15 -17.31
N LYS A 32 2.60 15.27 -16.12
CA LYS A 32 1.29 15.90 -15.90
C LYS A 32 1.42 17.13 -15.02
N SER A 33 0.73 18.22 -15.38
CA SER A 33 0.71 19.43 -14.57
C SER A 33 -0.03 19.20 -13.24
N ALA A 34 0.44 19.85 -12.17
CA ALA A 34 -0.09 19.70 -10.81
C ALA A 34 -1.39 20.48 -10.55
N ILE A 35 -1.89 21.24 -11.53
CA ILE A 35 -3.05 22.13 -11.37
C ILE A 35 -4.27 21.42 -11.98
N PRO A 36 -5.06 20.68 -11.19
CA PRO A 36 -6.29 20.10 -11.70
C PRO A 36 -7.31 21.20 -12.02
N LEU A 37 -8.19 20.94 -12.98
CA LEU A 37 -9.35 21.80 -13.20
C LEU A 37 -10.33 21.62 -12.04
N ALA A 38 -11.02 22.71 -11.67
CA ALA A 38 -12.05 22.68 -10.63
C ALA A 38 -13.23 21.75 -10.96
N VAL A 39 -13.45 21.46 -12.24
CA VAL A 39 -14.46 20.50 -12.72
C VAL A 39 -14.01 19.05 -12.50
N ASP A 40 -12.70 18.78 -12.64
CA ASP A 40 -12.15 17.42 -12.57
C ASP A 40 -11.85 16.98 -11.13
N TYR A 41 -11.41 17.92 -10.29
CA TYR A 41 -11.08 17.64 -8.90
C TYR A 41 -12.20 18.06 -7.97
N ARG A 42 -12.79 17.06 -7.29
CA ARG A 42 -13.83 17.26 -6.27
C ARG A 42 -15.06 18.03 -6.82
N PRO A 43 -15.72 17.51 -7.87
CA PRO A 43 -16.94 18.12 -8.42
C PRO A 43 -18.07 18.21 -7.38
N PHE A 44 -18.06 17.32 -6.39
CA PHE A 44 -18.96 17.33 -5.25
C PHE A 44 -18.21 17.75 -3.98
N CYS A 45 -18.83 18.63 -3.19
CA CYS A 45 -18.35 18.91 -1.84
C CYS A 45 -18.41 17.63 -0.97
N PRO A 46 -17.54 17.43 0.04
CA PRO A 46 -17.53 16.21 0.85
C PRO A 46 -18.80 16.06 1.68
N ALA A 47 -19.44 17.18 2.04
CA ALA A 47 -20.72 17.19 2.73
C ALA A 47 -21.92 17.00 1.78
N THR A 48 -21.68 16.93 0.46
CA THR A 48 -22.70 16.76 -0.58
C THR A 48 -22.35 15.51 -1.39
N GLU A 49 -22.51 14.36 -0.75
CA GLU A 49 -22.17 13.08 -1.36
C GLU A 49 -23.13 12.77 -2.53
N PRO A 50 -22.62 12.25 -3.67
CA PRO A 50 -23.47 11.88 -4.81
C PRO A 50 -24.34 10.65 -4.53
N ALA A 51 -23.98 9.85 -3.53
CA ALA A 51 -24.69 8.65 -3.13
C ALA A 51 -24.65 8.48 -1.61
N LYS A 52 -25.69 7.87 -1.04
CA LYS A 52 -25.73 7.54 0.38
C LYS A 52 -24.80 6.37 0.69
N ALA A 53 -23.73 6.61 1.44
CA ALA A 53 -22.86 5.53 1.90
C ALA A 53 -23.57 4.63 2.94
N ILE A 54 -23.45 3.31 2.78
CA ILE A 54 -23.86 2.30 3.77
C ILE A 54 -22.60 1.57 4.21
N VAL A 55 -22.07 1.92 5.39
CA VAL A 55 -20.85 1.30 5.93
C VAL A 55 -21.24 0.05 6.72
N PRO A 56 -20.81 -1.17 6.31
CA PRO A 56 -21.13 -2.39 7.04
C PRO A 56 -20.41 -2.44 8.38
N THR A 57 -21.15 -2.73 9.45
CA THR A 57 -20.60 -2.84 10.83
C THR A 57 -20.25 -4.28 11.20
N ALA A 58 -20.95 -5.27 10.66
CA ALA A 58 -20.79 -6.68 11.00
C ALA A 58 -20.93 -7.56 9.77
N ASN A 59 -20.28 -8.73 9.80
CA ASN A 59 -20.47 -9.76 8.78
C ASN A 59 -21.89 -10.33 8.87
N PRO A 60 -22.56 -10.65 7.75
CA PRO A 60 -23.94 -11.14 7.74
C PRO A 60 -24.21 -12.35 8.65
N GLU A 61 -23.25 -13.27 8.74
CA GLU A 61 -23.31 -14.46 9.59
C GLU A 61 -23.49 -14.13 11.08
N ASN A 62 -22.95 -12.98 11.51
CA ASN A 62 -22.92 -12.54 12.90
C ASN A 62 -24.11 -11.63 13.28
N VAL A 63 -24.99 -11.31 12.32
CA VAL A 63 -26.15 -10.43 12.55
C VAL A 63 -27.25 -11.19 13.28
N PHE A 64 -27.54 -12.42 12.85
CA PHE A 64 -28.59 -13.25 13.45
C PHE A 64 -28.03 -14.31 14.41
N ASP A 65 -26.87 -14.92 14.13
CA ASP A 65 -26.18 -15.78 15.11
C ASP A 65 -25.25 -14.94 15.99
N ILE A 66 -25.80 -14.42 17.09
CA ILE A 66 -25.11 -13.47 17.98
C ILE A 66 -24.31 -14.14 19.11
N LYS A 67 -24.03 -15.45 19.03
CA LYS A 67 -23.31 -16.20 20.09
C LYS A 67 -21.91 -15.66 20.34
N TYR A 68 -21.77 -14.84 21.37
CA TYR A 68 -20.53 -14.12 21.65
C TYR A 68 -19.38 -15.03 22.12
N PHE A 69 -19.64 -16.06 22.94
CA PHE A 69 -18.57 -16.88 23.51
C PHE A 69 -17.73 -17.62 22.45
N SER A 70 -18.34 -17.98 21.32
CA SER A 70 -17.64 -18.60 20.18
C SER A 70 -16.74 -17.60 19.43
N ARG A 71 -17.12 -16.32 19.44
CA ARG A 71 -16.43 -15.22 18.75
C ARG A 71 -15.40 -14.51 19.64
N ASP A 72 -15.48 -14.65 20.96
CA ASP A 72 -14.63 -13.96 21.93
C ASP A 72 -13.17 -14.43 21.87
N GLN A 73 -12.40 -13.85 20.94
CA GLN A 73 -10.96 -14.11 20.81
C GLN A 73 -10.14 -13.55 21.99
N ARG A 74 -10.69 -12.62 22.78
CA ARG A 74 -9.96 -11.99 23.88
C ARG A 74 -9.82 -12.94 25.06
N ARG A 75 -10.90 -13.66 25.39
CA ARG A 75 -10.93 -14.60 26.51
C ARG A 75 -10.69 -16.05 26.10
N ASN A 76 -10.96 -16.41 24.84
CA ASN A 76 -10.69 -17.74 24.30
C ASN A 76 -9.19 -17.94 24.01
N ARG A 77 -8.36 -17.79 25.04
CA ARG A 77 -6.92 -18.03 24.99
C ARG A 77 -6.57 -19.18 25.94
N PRO A 78 -5.57 -20.02 25.58
CA PRO A 78 -5.07 -21.03 26.50
C PRO A 78 -4.66 -20.41 27.84
N PRO A 79 -4.95 -21.07 28.98
CA PRO A 79 -4.52 -20.58 30.28
C PRO A 79 -2.99 -20.61 30.39
N ILE A 80 -2.43 -19.68 31.18
CA ILE A 80 -0.98 -19.62 31.42
C ILE A 80 -0.55 -20.86 32.20
N ARG A 81 0.35 -21.66 31.61
CA ARG A 81 0.97 -22.81 32.28
C ARG A 81 2.33 -22.37 32.85
N ARG A 82 2.51 -22.51 34.17
CA ARG A 82 3.77 -22.20 34.87
C ARG A 82 4.33 -23.48 35.48
N THR A 83 5.57 -23.80 35.15
CA THR A 83 6.31 -24.95 35.68
C THR A 83 7.62 -24.47 36.28
N VAL A 84 7.95 -24.94 37.48
CA VAL A 84 9.22 -24.63 38.15
C VAL A 84 10.26 -25.67 37.74
N LEU A 85 11.37 -25.23 37.17
CA LEU A 85 12.51 -26.10 36.84
C LEU A 85 13.51 -26.09 37.99
N LYS A 86 13.85 -27.26 38.53
CA LYS A 86 14.92 -27.43 39.51
C LYS A 86 16.23 -27.76 38.81
N LYS A 87 17.33 -27.75 39.59
CA LYS A 87 18.66 -28.11 39.10
C LYS A 87 18.67 -29.48 38.39
N ASP A 88 18.02 -30.48 38.99
CA ASP A 88 18.01 -31.85 38.47
C ASP A 88 17.33 -31.93 37.09
N ASP A 89 16.24 -31.17 36.88
CA ASP A 89 15.52 -31.10 35.61
C ASP A 89 16.40 -30.50 34.50
N VAL A 90 17.16 -29.45 34.84
CA VAL A 90 18.07 -28.78 33.89
C VAL A 90 19.25 -29.66 33.54
N VAL A 91 19.89 -30.32 34.53
CA VAL A 91 21.01 -31.24 34.28
C VAL A 91 20.58 -32.41 33.40
N LYS A 92 19.37 -32.94 33.64
CA LYS A 92 18.78 -33.97 32.78
C LYS A 92 18.57 -33.47 31.35
N ALA A 93 17.94 -32.31 31.17
CA ALA A 93 17.71 -31.71 29.85
C ALA A 93 19.02 -31.43 29.10
N MET A 94 20.07 -31.00 29.80
CA MET A 94 21.40 -30.78 29.22
C MET A 94 22.06 -32.08 28.75
N LYS A 95 21.87 -33.18 29.48
CA LYS A 95 22.39 -34.49 29.12
C LYS A 95 21.64 -35.12 27.95
N GLU A 96 20.34 -34.86 27.83
CA GLU A 96 19.48 -35.39 26.77
C GLU A 96 19.59 -34.59 25.45
N LYS A 97 19.92 -33.30 25.52
CA LYS A 97 19.93 -32.42 24.35
C LYS A 97 21.23 -32.55 23.54
N THR A 98 21.10 -32.96 22.29
CA THR A 98 22.14 -32.86 21.25
C THR A 98 21.70 -31.83 20.21
N PHE A 99 22.65 -31.20 19.51
CA PHE A 99 22.33 -30.21 18.47
C PHE A 99 22.64 -30.79 17.09
N ASP A 100 21.65 -30.77 16.22
CA ASP A 100 21.81 -30.91 14.78
C ASP A 100 21.76 -29.52 14.10
N VAL A 101 22.14 -29.45 12.82
CA VAL A 101 22.13 -28.22 12.02
C VAL A 101 20.72 -27.58 11.97
N ALA A 102 19.66 -28.40 12.03
CA ALA A 102 18.27 -27.93 12.03
C ALA A 102 17.80 -27.32 13.36
N ASP A 103 18.52 -27.54 14.47
CA ASP A 103 18.14 -27.00 15.79
C ASP A 103 18.53 -25.52 15.96
N PHE A 104 19.35 -24.99 15.04
CA PHE A 104 19.74 -23.59 15.06
C PHE A 104 18.64 -22.71 14.45
N PRO A 105 18.35 -21.54 15.04
CA PRO A 105 17.33 -20.64 14.51
C PRO A 105 17.71 -20.23 13.08
N PRO A 106 16.73 -20.21 12.15
CA PRO A 106 17.00 -19.85 10.77
C PRO A 106 17.49 -18.41 10.69
N VAL A 107 18.54 -18.19 9.89
CA VAL A 107 19.07 -16.85 9.65
C VAL A 107 18.16 -16.13 8.67
N TYR A 108 17.76 -14.89 9.00
CA TYR A 108 17.10 -14.00 8.06
C TYR A 108 18.15 -13.45 7.08
N LEU A 109 18.37 -14.16 5.97
CA LEU A 109 19.33 -13.77 4.93
C LEU A 109 18.68 -12.77 3.97
N THR A 110 19.16 -11.53 3.98
CA THR A 110 18.86 -10.56 2.92
C THR A 110 19.83 -10.76 1.77
N LYS A 111 19.30 -10.74 0.53
CA LYS A 111 20.13 -10.78 -0.67
C LYS A 111 20.53 -9.35 -1.04
N ALA A 112 21.76 -9.15 -1.49
CA ALA A 112 22.09 -7.97 -2.26
C ALA A 112 21.33 -8.07 -3.60
N VAL A 113 20.50 -7.08 -3.89
CA VAL A 113 19.75 -6.96 -5.14
C VAL A 113 20.18 -5.67 -5.79
N GLU A 114 20.45 -5.73 -7.09
CA GLU A 114 20.63 -4.54 -7.92
C GLU A 114 19.24 -4.06 -8.32
N GLU A 115 18.84 -2.90 -7.81
CA GLU A 115 17.56 -2.29 -8.13
C GLU A 115 17.70 -1.45 -9.39
N ASP A 116 16.69 -1.51 -10.26
CA ASP A 116 16.60 -0.70 -11.47
C ASP A 116 15.25 0.04 -11.50
N TYR A 117 15.29 1.27 -12.00
CA TYR A 117 14.25 2.29 -11.87
C TYR A 117 12.90 1.83 -12.44
N ASN A 118 12.91 1.12 -13.56
CA ASN A 118 11.70 0.68 -14.28
C ASN A 118 11.55 -0.86 -14.34
N ALA A 119 12.31 -1.61 -13.56
CA ALA A 119 12.37 -3.07 -13.67
C ALA A 119 11.06 -3.77 -13.27
N CYS A 120 10.27 -3.20 -12.36
CA CYS A 120 8.99 -3.75 -11.94
C CYS A 120 7.84 -3.11 -12.75
N GLY A 121 7.15 -3.90 -13.58
CA GLY A 121 5.98 -3.42 -14.32
C GLY A 121 6.27 -2.30 -15.32
N GLY A 122 7.53 -2.07 -15.69
CA GLY A 122 7.93 -0.94 -16.52
C GLY A 122 7.96 0.41 -15.78
N GLY A 123 8.05 0.39 -14.44
CA GLY A 123 7.98 1.61 -13.60
C GLY A 123 6.56 1.96 -13.13
N TYR A 124 5.55 1.18 -13.54
CA TYR A 124 4.14 1.42 -13.23
C TYR A 124 3.51 0.24 -12.48
N CYS A 125 2.94 0.52 -11.31
CA CYS A 125 2.12 -0.42 -10.56
C CYS A 125 0.63 -0.21 -10.85
N LYS A 126 -0.12 -1.31 -10.95
CA LYS A 126 -1.59 -1.29 -11.06
C LYS A 126 -2.25 -0.93 -9.73
#